data_AF-A0A7S2V4H1-F1
#
_entry.id   AF-A0A7S2V4H1-F1
#
_cell.length_a   1.000
_cell.length_b   1.000
_cell.length_c   1.000
_cell.angle_alpha   90.00
_cell.angle_beta   90.00
_cell.angle_gamma   90.00
#
_symmetry.space_group_name_H-M   'P 1'
#
loop_
_entity.id
_entity.type
_entity.pdbx_description
1 polymer ?
#
loop_
_entity_poly.entity_id
_entity_poly.type
_entity_poly.pdbx_seq_one_letter_code
_entity_poly.pdbx_strand_id
1 'polypeptide(L)'
;MNSRFPPMKSERAQEYVKRAQEPGRRAQESGIMGSSIHSQGNEETTLRGMLIEDLKPMMYGFGDSSDPHPDTLELMESFVLQHVAQLVSEAEEIAQSRGGRMDTDCFVQQAALRDDPRKFQRIKDLLQVNDELRNVRKNELDEKSLS
;
A
#
# COMPACT_ATOMS: atom_id res chain seq x y z
N MET A 1 19.97 26.16 -1.10
CA MET A 1 19.14 25.71 -2.24
C MET A 1 20.01 24.93 -3.19
N ASN A 2 19.58 23.75 -3.65
CA ASN A 2 19.99 23.08 -4.90
C ASN A 2 19.16 21.79 -5.05
N SER A 3 18.44 21.65 -6.17
CA SER A 3 17.60 20.48 -6.46
C SER A 3 18.42 19.35 -7.10
N ARG A 4 18.42 18.16 -6.49
CA ARG A 4 19.26 17.02 -6.92
C ARG A 4 18.50 15.99 -7.77
N PHE A 5 17.74 16.45 -8.76
CA PHE A 5 17.15 15.60 -9.80
C PHE A 5 17.55 16.13 -11.19
N PRO A 6 18.20 15.32 -12.05
CA PRO A 6 18.53 15.73 -13.40
C PRO A 6 17.28 15.73 -14.29
N PRO A 7 17.11 16.71 -15.20
CA PRO A 7 15.98 16.72 -16.13
C PRO A 7 16.04 15.54 -17.11
N MET A 8 14.92 14.84 -17.27
CA MET A 8 14.77 13.71 -18.19
C MET A 8 14.92 14.15 -19.64
N LYS A 9 15.73 13.44 -20.43
CA LYS A 9 15.89 13.68 -21.87
C LYS A 9 14.65 13.22 -22.63
N SER A 10 14.21 14.03 -23.59
CA SER A 10 12.93 13.88 -24.30
C SER A 10 12.73 12.55 -25.02
N GLU A 11 13.79 11.95 -25.57
CA GLU A 11 13.73 10.65 -26.26
C GLU A 11 13.19 9.53 -25.36
N ARG A 12 13.59 9.51 -24.07
CA ARG A 12 13.19 8.44 -23.14
C ARG A 12 11.71 8.48 -22.77
N ALA A 13 11.07 9.65 -22.88
CA ALA A 13 9.61 9.78 -22.73
C ALA A 13 8.86 9.19 -23.95
N GLN A 14 9.43 9.31 -25.15
CA GLN A 14 8.82 8.78 -26.38
C GLN A 14 8.86 7.23 -26.43
N GLU A 15 9.90 6.62 -25.86
CA GLU A 15 10.03 5.16 -25.75
C GLU A 15 8.89 4.53 -24.91
N TYR A 16 8.56 5.13 -23.77
CA TYR A 16 7.43 4.70 -22.93
C TYR A 16 6.09 4.78 -23.67
N VAL A 17 5.85 5.87 -24.41
CA VAL A 17 4.60 6.03 -25.20
C VAL A 17 4.50 4.98 -26.30
N LYS A 18 5.61 4.63 -26.97
CA LYS A 18 5.63 3.54 -27.97
C LYS A 18 5.33 2.18 -27.36
N ARG A 19 5.95 1.83 -26.23
CA ARG A 19 5.71 0.54 -25.55
C ARG A 19 4.24 0.37 -25.12
N ALA A 20 3.54 1.47 -24.80
CA ALA A 20 2.13 1.45 -24.44
C ALA A 20 1.16 1.23 -25.62
N GLN A 21 1.64 1.18 -26.87
CA GLN A 21 0.80 1.07 -28.08
C GLN A 21 0.84 -0.30 -28.76
N GLU A 22 1.58 -1.28 -28.24
CA GLU A 22 1.65 -2.62 -28.84
C GLU A 22 0.48 -3.53 -28.41
N PRO A 23 -0.36 -4.03 -29.34
CA PRO A 23 -1.43 -4.96 -29.00
C PRO A 23 -0.87 -6.35 -28.65
N GLY A 24 -1.16 -6.82 -27.44
CA GLY A 24 -0.58 -8.04 -26.89
C GLY A 24 -0.87 -9.32 -27.68
N ARG A 25 0.18 -10.09 -28.01
CA ARG A 25 0.06 -11.42 -28.62
C ARG A 25 -0.44 -12.45 -27.59
N ARG A 26 -1.29 -13.39 -28.02
CA ARG A 26 -1.84 -14.45 -27.17
C ARG A 26 -1.42 -15.85 -27.65
N ALA A 27 -0.88 -16.62 -26.72
CA ALA A 27 -0.79 -18.09 -26.65
C ALA A 27 -0.11 -18.91 -27.78
N GLN A 28 0.98 -19.58 -27.40
CA GLN A 28 1.41 -20.97 -27.71
C GLN A 28 2.62 -21.26 -26.80
N GLU A 29 2.93 -22.45 -26.27
CA GLU A 29 2.21 -23.72 -26.00
C GLU A 29 3.11 -24.56 -25.05
N SER A 30 2.74 -25.62 -24.32
CA SER A 30 1.49 -26.37 -24.06
C SER A 30 1.53 -26.89 -22.58
N GLY A 31 0.92 -27.96 -22.05
CA GLY A 31 0.08 -29.03 -22.61
C GLY A 31 -0.12 -30.33 -21.78
N ILE A 32 -0.07 -30.33 -20.43
CA ILE A 32 -0.30 -31.53 -19.58
C ILE A 32 -1.59 -31.43 -18.76
N MET A 33 -2.30 -32.55 -18.60
CA MET A 33 -3.58 -32.66 -17.87
C MET A 33 -3.40 -33.37 -16.52
N GLY A 34 -4.24 -33.04 -15.53
CA GLY A 34 -4.72 -34.05 -14.57
C GLY A 34 -4.92 -33.64 -13.11
N SER A 35 -6.01 -34.15 -12.53
CA SER A 35 -6.38 -34.18 -11.11
C SER A 35 -6.88 -32.87 -10.45
N SER A 36 -7.80 -33.05 -9.49
CA SER A 36 -8.52 -31.98 -8.80
C SER A 36 -7.90 -31.72 -7.42
N ILE A 37 -7.50 -30.48 -7.15
CA ILE A 37 -7.06 -30.00 -5.83
C ILE A 37 -7.76 -28.65 -5.58
N HIS A 38 -8.05 -28.35 -4.32
CA HIS A 38 -8.92 -27.24 -3.92
C HIS A 38 -8.37 -25.86 -4.33
N SER A 39 -9.26 -24.95 -4.72
CA SER A 39 -8.90 -23.59 -5.16
C SER A 39 -8.61 -22.65 -3.99
N GLN A 40 -7.43 -22.77 -3.40
CA GLN A 40 -6.85 -21.79 -2.47
C GLN A 40 -5.35 -21.62 -2.78
N GLY A 41 -4.85 -20.37 -2.80
CA GLY A 41 -3.44 -20.06 -3.01
C GLY A 41 -3.07 -19.51 -4.41
N ASN A 42 -3.60 -18.34 -4.80
CA ASN A 42 -3.08 -17.58 -5.94
C ASN A 42 -3.25 -16.04 -5.81
N GLU A 43 -3.36 -15.52 -4.60
CA GLU A 43 -3.36 -14.07 -4.31
C GLU A 43 -2.04 -13.60 -3.69
N GLU A 44 -1.36 -14.46 -2.93
CA GLU A 44 -0.02 -14.21 -2.37
C GLU A 44 1.03 -13.92 -3.45
N THR A 45 0.81 -14.41 -4.67
CA THR A 45 1.66 -14.21 -5.86
C THR A 45 1.44 -12.87 -6.56
N THR A 46 0.32 -12.16 -6.34
CA THR A 46 0.01 -10.91 -7.05
C THR A 46 0.44 -9.66 -6.32
N LEU A 47 0.57 -9.73 -4.99
CA LEU A 47 1.01 -8.61 -4.14
C LEU A 47 2.54 -8.53 -3.97
N ARG A 48 3.26 -9.60 -4.32
CA ARG A 48 4.71 -9.72 -4.09
C ARG A 48 5.51 -8.85 -5.07
N GLY A 49 6.46 -8.11 -4.55
CA GLY A 49 7.22 -7.07 -5.25
C GLY A 49 6.52 -5.71 -5.33
N MET A 50 5.26 -5.58 -4.89
CA MET A 50 4.54 -4.30 -4.98
C MET A 50 4.99 -3.27 -3.95
N LEU A 51 5.50 -3.70 -2.79
CA LEU A 51 5.86 -2.78 -1.70
C LEU A 51 7.33 -2.36 -1.75
N ILE A 52 8.19 -3.06 -2.50
CA ILE A 52 9.66 -2.91 -2.47
C ILE A 52 10.13 -1.45 -2.70
N GLU A 53 9.52 -0.71 -3.64
CA GLU A 53 9.96 0.65 -3.95
C GLU A 53 9.59 1.68 -2.86
N ASP A 54 8.43 1.52 -2.21
CA ASP A 54 8.02 2.34 -1.05
C ASP A 54 8.72 1.89 0.25
N LEU A 55 9.09 0.61 0.34
CA LEU A 55 9.72 0.01 1.52
C LEU A 55 11.16 0.50 1.73
N LYS A 56 11.93 0.69 0.65
CA LYS A 56 13.31 1.24 0.70
C LYS A 56 13.41 2.57 1.47
N PRO A 57 12.68 3.65 1.11
CA PRO A 57 12.73 4.91 1.87
C PRO A 57 12.13 4.80 3.27
N MET A 58 11.16 3.88 3.51
CA MET A 58 10.67 3.61 4.86
C MET A 58 11.74 2.98 5.75
N MET A 59 12.46 1.94 5.28
CA MET A 59 13.53 1.28 6.03
C MET A 59 14.68 2.25 6.35
N TYR A 60 15.10 3.06 5.37
CA TYR A 60 16.04 4.17 5.63
C TYR A 60 15.52 5.17 6.67
N GLY A 61 14.22 5.49 6.64
CA GLY A 61 13.55 6.32 7.66
C GLY A 61 13.55 5.72 9.07
N PHE A 62 13.66 4.41 9.22
CA PHE A 62 13.87 3.71 10.49
C PHE A 62 15.35 3.51 10.87
N GLY A 63 16.30 3.93 10.02
CA GLY A 63 17.74 3.90 10.28
C GLY A 63 18.52 2.78 9.56
N ASP A 64 17.92 2.08 8.60
CA ASP A 64 18.61 1.12 7.74
C ASP A 64 19.42 1.82 6.61
N SER A 65 20.09 1.05 5.77
CA SER A 65 20.76 1.49 4.54
C SER A 65 19.80 2.25 3.60
N SER A 66 20.34 3.21 2.84
CA SER A 66 19.63 3.82 1.71
C SER A 66 19.45 2.85 0.53
N ASP A 67 20.17 1.74 0.54
CA ASP A 67 20.07 0.62 -0.40
C ASP A 67 20.20 -0.70 0.40
N PRO A 68 19.09 -1.24 0.94
CA PRO A 68 19.09 -2.52 1.66
C PRO A 68 19.24 -3.71 0.71
N HIS A 69 19.74 -4.84 1.20
CA HIS A 69 19.94 -6.04 0.38
C HIS A 69 18.59 -6.58 -0.16
N PRO A 70 18.50 -7.06 -1.41
CA PRO A 70 17.26 -7.57 -2.00
C PRO A 70 16.55 -8.62 -1.13
N ASP A 71 17.29 -9.59 -0.59
CA ASP A 71 16.78 -10.64 0.30
C ASP A 71 16.13 -10.05 1.57
N THR A 72 16.67 -8.93 2.09
CA THR A 72 16.12 -8.22 3.25
C THR A 72 14.82 -7.50 2.89
N LEU A 73 14.74 -6.90 1.68
CA LEU A 73 13.53 -6.28 1.17
C LEU A 73 12.40 -7.30 0.93
N GLU A 74 12.72 -8.46 0.34
CA GLU A 74 11.78 -9.55 0.11
C GLU A 74 11.25 -10.17 1.42
N LEU A 75 12.14 -10.37 2.41
CA LEU A 75 11.76 -10.85 3.73
C LEU A 75 10.89 -9.82 4.49
N MET A 76 11.26 -8.55 4.44
CA MET A 76 10.53 -7.47 5.11
C MET A 76 9.16 -7.22 4.46
N GLU A 77 9.05 -7.28 3.13
CA GLU A 77 7.76 -7.28 2.43
C GLU A 77 6.87 -8.44 2.90
N SER A 78 7.44 -9.65 3.00
CA SER A 78 6.72 -10.84 3.46
C SER A 78 6.18 -10.67 4.90
N PHE A 79 6.97 -10.09 5.82
CA PHE A 79 6.51 -9.75 7.17
C PHE A 79 5.43 -8.66 7.19
N VAL A 80 5.55 -7.62 6.34
CA VAL A 80 4.55 -6.54 6.25
C VAL A 80 3.21 -7.08 5.73
N LEU A 81 3.22 -7.92 4.68
CA LEU A 81 2.01 -8.55 4.14
C LEU A 81 1.32 -9.43 5.20
N GLN A 82 2.08 -10.29 5.90
CA GLN A 82 1.56 -11.10 6.99
C GLN A 82 0.95 -10.24 8.12
N HIS A 83 1.63 -9.15 8.50
CA HIS A 83 1.16 -8.27 9.55
C HIS A 83 -0.14 -7.55 9.16
N VAL A 84 -0.23 -7.02 7.94
CA VAL A 84 -1.45 -6.35 7.45
C VAL A 84 -2.63 -7.32 7.40
N ALA A 85 -2.43 -8.57 6.96
CA ALA A 85 -3.49 -9.58 6.98
C ALA A 85 -4.00 -9.85 8.42
N GLN A 86 -3.11 -9.94 9.41
CA GLN A 86 -3.47 -10.09 10.81
C GLN A 86 -4.20 -8.86 11.37
N LEU A 87 -3.73 -7.64 11.05
CA LEU A 87 -4.39 -6.39 11.47
C LEU A 87 -5.82 -6.29 10.93
N VAL A 88 -6.06 -6.70 9.68
CA VAL A 88 -7.39 -6.69 9.06
C VAL A 88 -8.30 -7.75 9.70
N SER A 89 -7.80 -8.95 9.98
CA SER A 89 -8.57 -10.00 10.68
C SER A 89 -9.05 -9.53 12.06
N GLU A 90 -8.16 -8.95 12.87
CA GLU A 90 -8.52 -8.42 14.19
C GLU A 90 -9.51 -7.24 14.10
N ALA A 91 -9.38 -6.37 13.10
CA ALA A 91 -10.33 -5.28 12.86
C ALA A 91 -11.70 -5.79 12.38
N GLU A 92 -11.75 -6.90 11.63
CA GLU A 92 -13.00 -7.54 11.24
C GLU A 92 -13.69 -8.22 12.43
N GLU A 93 -12.96 -8.93 13.30
CA GLU A 93 -13.51 -9.49 14.54
C GLU A 93 -14.18 -8.42 15.42
N ILE A 94 -13.54 -7.24 15.54
CA ILE A 94 -14.11 -6.09 16.25
C ILE A 94 -15.40 -5.61 15.54
N ALA A 95 -15.40 -5.49 14.22
CA ALA A 95 -16.58 -5.09 13.44
C ALA A 95 -17.75 -6.07 13.59
N GLN A 96 -17.48 -7.38 13.50
CA GLN A 96 -18.44 -8.45 13.70
C GLN A 96 -19.01 -8.44 15.13
N SER A 97 -18.17 -8.26 16.15
CA SER A 97 -18.62 -8.18 17.55
C SER A 97 -19.56 -6.99 17.81
N ARG A 98 -19.39 -5.91 17.04
CA ARG A 98 -20.24 -4.71 17.06
C ARG A 98 -21.48 -4.82 16.16
N GLY A 99 -21.69 -5.95 15.48
CA GLY A 99 -22.79 -6.15 14.53
C GLY A 99 -22.74 -5.23 13.31
N GLY A 100 -21.56 -4.69 12.98
CA GLY A 100 -21.38 -3.61 12.02
C GLY A 100 -20.53 -3.99 10.80
N ARG A 101 -20.28 -2.99 9.95
CA ARG A 101 -19.26 -3.07 8.89
C ARG A 101 -17.90 -2.63 9.47
N MET A 102 -16.81 -3.16 8.94
CA MET A 102 -15.47 -2.69 9.27
C MET A 102 -15.30 -1.22 8.84
N ASP A 103 -14.72 -0.42 9.72
CA ASP A 103 -14.49 1.01 9.57
C ASP A 103 -13.18 1.39 10.29
N THR A 104 -12.68 2.59 10.05
CA THR A 104 -11.46 3.17 10.64
C THR A 104 -11.42 3.03 12.16
N ASP A 105 -12.56 3.18 12.82
CA ASP A 105 -12.71 3.06 14.28
C ASP A 105 -12.38 1.63 14.80
N CYS A 106 -12.55 0.58 13.99
CA CYS A 106 -12.15 -0.78 14.37
C CYS A 106 -10.63 -0.88 14.62
N PHE A 107 -9.81 -0.22 13.79
CA PHE A 107 -8.36 -0.15 13.98
C PHE A 107 -7.97 0.74 15.17
N VAL A 108 -8.73 1.80 15.46
CA VAL A 108 -8.54 2.64 16.65
C VAL A 108 -8.82 1.85 17.94
N GLN A 109 -9.88 1.04 17.95
CA GLN A 109 -10.21 0.14 19.06
C GLN A 109 -9.17 -0.98 19.20
N GLN A 110 -8.71 -1.58 18.09
CA GLN A 110 -7.65 -2.59 18.08
C GLN A 110 -6.33 -2.08 18.68
N ALA A 111 -5.94 -0.83 18.36
CA ALA A 111 -4.77 -0.20 18.95
C ALA A 111 -4.90 0.05 20.47
N ALA A 112 -6.13 0.29 20.96
CA ALA A 112 -6.40 0.42 22.39
C ALA A 112 -6.37 -0.93 23.13
N LEU A 113 -6.92 -1.99 22.52
CA LEU A 113 -6.91 -3.35 23.08
C LEU A 113 -5.49 -3.93 23.23
N ARG A 114 -4.53 -3.46 22.42
CA ARG A 114 -3.12 -3.86 22.43
C ARG A 114 -2.25 -3.04 23.42
N ASP A 115 -2.85 -2.18 24.25
CA ASP A 115 -2.20 -1.31 25.25
C ASP A 115 -0.94 -0.56 24.77
N ASP A 116 -0.99 -0.02 23.54
CA ASP A 116 0.03 0.89 23.04
C ASP A 116 -0.52 2.33 23.00
N PRO A 117 -0.44 3.09 24.12
CA PRO A 117 -0.96 4.44 24.19
C PRO A 117 -0.25 5.41 23.23
N ARG A 118 0.99 5.10 22.80
CA ARG A 118 1.75 5.93 21.85
C ARG A 118 1.22 5.76 20.43
N LYS A 119 0.99 4.53 19.98
CA LYS A 119 0.34 4.25 18.68
C LYS A 119 -1.10 4.76 18.67
N PHE A 120 -1.87 4.49 19.74
CA PHE A 120 -3.27 4.93 19.86
C PHE A 120 -3.42 6.45 19.74
N GLN A 121 -2.62 7.24 20.48
CA GLN A 121 -2.65 8.70 20.35
C GLN A 121 -2.20 9.14 18.94
N ARG A 122 -1.11 8.56 18.41
CA ARG A 122 -0.59 8.92 17.09
C ARG A 122 -1.59 8.67 15.95
N ILE A 123 -2.40 7.61 16.04
CA ILE A 123 -3.48 7.33 15.08
C ILE A 123 -4.53 8.44 15.13
N LYS A 124 -4.95 8.87 16.34
CA LYS A 124 -5.92 9.98 16.50
C LYS A 124 -5.38 11.29 15.91
N ASP A 125 -4.13 11.65 16.21
CA ASP A 125 -3.50 12.87 15.68
C ASP A 125 -3.51 12.87 14.14
N LEU A 126 -3.19 11.72 13.52
CA LEU A 126 -3.13 11.57 12.07
C LEU A 126 -4.52 11.62 11.41
N LEU A 127 -5.54 11.05 12.04
CA LEU A 127 -6.92 11.13 11.55
C LEU A 127 -7.46 12.56 11.63
N GLN A 128 -7.23 13.26 12.75
CA GLN A 128 -7.62 14.67 12.88
C GLN A 128 -7.01 15.54 11.78
N VAL A 129 -5.69 15.47 11.58
CA VAL A 129 -4.99 16.27 10.54
C VAL A 129 -5.45 15.88 9.13
N ASN A 130 -5.81 14.62 8.88
CA ASN A 130 -6.37 14.20 7.60
C ASN A 130 -7.74 14.85 7.35
N ASP A 131 -8.63 14.85 8.33
CA ASP A 131 -9.96 15.48 8.19
C ASP A 131 -9.87 17.01 8.11
N GLU A 132 -8.95 17.65 8.82
CA GLU A 132 -8.60 19.07 8.61
C GLU A 132 -8.17 19.35 7.16
N LEU A 133 -7.23 18.56 6.63
CA LEU A 133 -6.77 18.68 5.24
C LEU A 133 -7.88 18.40 4.20
N ARG A 134 -8.80 17.48 4.48
CA ARG A 134 -9.96 17.19 3.63
C ARG A 134 -10.95 18.36 3.62
N ASN A 135 -11.21 18.96 4.77
CA ASN A 135 -12.08 20.13 4.90
C ASN A 135 -11.49 21.36 4.18
N VAL A 136 -10.19 21.63 4.33
CA VAL A 136 -9.51 22.72 3.59
C VAL A 136 -9.63 22.52 2.08
N ARG A 137 -9.28 21.33 1.57
CA ARG A 137 -9.38 21.00 0.13
C ARG A 137 -10.79 21.12 -0.42
N LYS A 138 -11.82 20.81 0.38
CA LYS A 138 -13.21 20.97 -0.02
C LYS A 138 -13.57 22.46 -0.15
N ASN A 139 -13.29 23.25 0.88
CA ASN A 139 -13.59 24.68 0.89
C ASN A 139 -12.87 25.42 -0.25
N GLU A 140 -11.61 25.06 -0.57
CA GLU A 140 -10.85 25.59 -1.71
C GLU A 140 -11.44 25.27 -3.09
N LEU A 141 -12.31 24.25 -3.21
CA LEU A 141 -13.05 23.93 -4.42
C LEU A 141 -14.39 24.66 -4.45
N ASP A 142 -15.08 24.74 -3.31
CA ASP A 142 -16.35 25.46 -3.18
C ASP A 142 -16.17 26.96 -3.51
N GLU A 143 -15.14 27.63 -2.99
CA GLU A 143 -14.79 29.03 -3.33
C GLU A 143 -14.48 29.24 -4.83
N LYS A 144 -13.78 28.28 -5.47
CA LYS A 144 -13.47 28.29 -6.92
C LYS A 144 -14.67 27.96 -7.80
N SER A 145 -15.80 27.54 -7.23
CA SER A 145 -17.06 27.35 -7.95
C SER A 145 -17.97 28.58 -7.94
N LEU A 146 -17.60 29.61 -7.16
CA LEU A 146 -18.33 30.86 -6.96
C LEU A 146 -17.65 32.07 -7.61
N SER A 147 -16.58 31.84 -8.40
CA SER A 147 -15.75 32.86 -9.08
C SER A 147 -15.50 32.55 -10.55
#